data_AF-A0A926V9K4-F1
#
_entry.id   AF-A0A926V9K4-F1
#
_cell.length_a   1.000
_cell.length_b   1.000
_cell.length_c   1.000
_cell.angle_alpha   90.00
_cell.angle_beta   90.00
_cell.angle_gamma   90.00
#
_symmetry.space_group_name_H-M   'P 1'
#
loop_
_entity.id
_entity.type
_entity.pdbx_description
1 polymer ?
#
loop_
_entity_poly.entity_id
_entity_poly.type
_entity_poly.pdbx_seq_one_letter_code
_entity_poly.pdbx_strand_id
1 'polypeptide(L)' 'MGFLRFILAVSVLIFHSQPIAGIKLVGGQIAAQSFFIISGFYMALILTKKYVGKGSYKAFMKSRLVRLFPAY' A
#
# COMPACT_ATOMS: atom_id res chain seq x y z
N MET A 1 3.97 5.40 -7.65
CA MET A 1 2.89 4.80 -6.83
C MET A 1 2.95 5.12 -5.33
N GLY A 2 4.06 5.64 -4.79
CA GLY A 2 4.14 5.99 -3.35
C GLY A 2 3.22 7.15 -2.95
N PHE A 3 3.14 8.20 -3.77
CA PHE A 3 2.34 9.40 -3.50
C PHE A 3 0.83 9.12 -3.38
N LEU A 4 0.27 8.31 -4.28
CA LEU A 4 -1.15 7.92 -4.22
C LEU A 4 -1.48 7.12 -2.96
N ARG A 5 -0.61 6.21 -2.55
CA ARG A 5 -0.77 5.46 -1.30
C ARG A 5 -0.71 6.36 -0.07
N PHE A 6 0.17 7.37 -0.11
CA PHE A 6 0.27 8.35 0.95
C PHE A 6 -1.03 9.14 1.11
N ILE A 7 -1.61 9.65 0.02
CA ILE A 7 -2.90 10.37 0.06
C ILE A 7 -4.02 9.46 0.60
N LEU A 8 -4.08 8.20 0.17
CA LEU A 8 -5.09 7.25 0.67
C LEU A 8 -4.91 6.95 2.16
N ALA A 9 -3.68 6.79 2.65
CA ALA A 9 -3.40 6.61 4.07
C ALA A 9 -3.80 7.85 4.89
N VAL A 10 -3.51 9.06 4.40
CA VAL A 10 -3.96 10.32 5.02
C VAL A 10 -5.48 10.40 5.05
N SER A 11 -6.17 9.94 4.00
CA SER A 11 -7.63 9.88 3.96
C SER A 11 -8.21 8.96 5.04
N VAL A 12 -7.58 7.80 5.27
CA VAL A 12 -7.96 6.89 6.37
C VAL A 12 -7.70 7.52 7.73
N LEU A 13 -6.56 8.21 7.90
CA LEU A 13 -6.20 8.90 9.14
C LEU A 13 -7.20 10.00 9.50
N ILE A 14 -7.53 10.88 8.54
CA ILE A 14 -8.49 11.97 8.74
C ILE A 14 -9.87 11.42 9.11
N PHE A 15 -10.30 10.30 8.50
CA PHE A 15 -11.58 9.67 8.81
C PHE A 15 -11.68 9.12 10.25
N HIS A 16 -10.59 8.56 10.80
CA HIS A 16 -10.58 8.01 12.16
C HIS A 16 -10.15 9.04 13.23
N SER A 17 -9.68 10.21 12.81
CA SER A 17 -9.39 11.31 13.72
C SER A 17 -10.68 12.05 14.07
N GLN A 18 -10.75 12.66 15.26
CA GLN A 18 -11.75 13.70 15.55
C GLN A 18 -11.73 14.73 14.39
N PRO A 19 -12.88 15.33 14.01
CA PRO A 19 -12.99 16.12 12.78
C PRO A 19 -11.88 17.18 12.69
N ILE A 20 -10.86 16.89 11.89
CA ILE A 20 -9.76 17.82 11.61
C ILE A 20 -10.31 18.82 10.60
N ALA A 21 -10.63 20.02 11.08
CA ALA A 21 -11.11 21.14 10.27
C ALA A 21 -12.38 20.85 9.40
N GLY A 22 -13.18 19.83 9.76
CA GLY A 22 -14.39 19.47 9.02
C GLY A 22 -14.15 18.87 7.62
N ILE A 23 -12.90 18.56 7.27
CA ILE A 23 -12.53 18.04 5.94
C ILE A 23 -13.00 16.59 5.81
N LYS A 24 -13.79 16.32 4.77
CA LYS A 24 -14.21 14.96 4.38
C LYS A 24 -13.60 14.62 3.02
N LEU A 25 -12.72 13.63 3.01
CA LEU A 25 -12.15 13.06 1.78
C LEU A 25 -13.03 11.89 1.29
N VAL A 26 -12.45 11.01 0.47
CA VAL A 26 -13.05 9.70 0.16
C VAL A 26 -13.13 8.89 1.45
N GLY A 27 -14.36 8.54 1.88
CA GLY A 27 -14.63 7.91 3.17
C GLY A 27 -13.68 6.75 3.51
N GLY A 28 -13.44 6.52 4.81
CA GLY A 28 -12.36 5.65 5.29
C GLY A 28 -12.36 4.25 4.67
N GLN A 29 -13.53 3.68 4.43
CA GLN A 29 -13.68 2.37 3.77
C GLN A 29 -13.16 2.36 2.33
N ILE A 30 -13.54 3.34 1.51
CA ILE A 30 -13.11 3.44 0.10
C ILE A 30 -11.59 3.69 0.04
N ALA A 31 -11.08 4.55 0.92
CA ALA A 31 -9.66 4.85 1.00
C ALA A 31 -8.83 3.61 1.37
N ALA A 32 -9.27 2.83 2.37
CA ALA A 32 -8.62 1.59 2.78
C ALA A 32 -8.66 0.52 1.68
N GLN A 33 -9.82 0.28 1.08
CA GLN A 33 -9.97 -0.68 -0.02
C GLN A 33 -9.07 -0.32 -1.21
N SER A 34 -9.10 0.95 -1.62
CA SER A 34 -8.28 1.47 -2.72
C SER A 34 -6.79 1.32 -2.40
N PHE A 35 -6.37 1.61 -1.16
CA PHE A 35 -4.99 1.45 -0.72
C PHE A 35 -4.51 0.00 -0.89
N PHE A 36 -5.31 -0.99 -0.47
CA PHE A 36 -4.96 -2.39 -0.60
C PHE A 36 -4.96 -2.87 -2.06
N ILE A 37 -5.94 -2.46 -2.88
CA ILE A 37 -6.02 -2.81 -4.31
C ILE A 37 -4.78 -2.31 -5.06
N ILE A 38 -4.42 -1.03 -4.91
CA ILE A 38 -3.26 -0.43 -5.58
C ILE A 38 -1.95 -1.03 -5.04
N SER A 39 -1.92 -1.41 -3.77
CA SER A 39 -0.78 -2.12 -3.17
C SER A 39 -0.58 -3.50 -3.78
N GLY A 40 -1.65 -4.28 -3.90
CA GLY A 40 -1.63 -5.59 -4.55
C GLY A 40 -1.22 -5.52 -6.02
N PHE A 41 -1.89 -4.64 -6.78
CA PHE A 41 -1.62 -4.44 -8.21
C PHE A 41 -0.14 -4.14 -8.48
N TYR A 42 0.42 -3.18 -7.76
CA TYR A 42 1.83 -2.79 -7.97
C TYR A 42 2.80 -3.91 -7.57
N MET A 43 2.49 -4.69 -6.53
CA MET A 43 3.32 -5.84 -6.15
C MET A 43 3.29 -6.93 -7.22
N ALA A 44 2.12 -7.21 -7.79
CA ALA A 44 1.96 -8.14 -8.91
C ALA A 44 2.71 -7.64 -10.15
N LEU A 45 2.58 -6.36 -10.49
CA LEU A 45 3.31 -5.74 -11.60
C LEU A 45 4.83 -5.87 -11.44
N ILE A 46 5.36 -5.58 -10.25
CA ILE A 46 6.79 -5.74 -9.94
C ILE A 46 7.22 -7.19 -10.05
N LEU A 47 6.46 -8.12 -9.49
CA LEU A 47 6.77 -9.55 -9.56
C LEU A 47 6.90 -10.00 -11.02
N THR A 48 5.94 -9.62 -11.86
CA THR A 48 5.90 -10.02 -13.27
C THR A 48 6.97 -9.34 -14.12
N LYS A 49 7.30 -8.07 -13.85
CA LYS A 49 8.21 -7.29 -14.71
C LYS A 49 9.67 -7.27 -14.25
N LYS A 50 9.92 -7.23 -12.94
CA LYS A 50 11.27 -7.07 -12.37
C LYS A 50 11.89 -8.40 -11.94
N TYR A 51 11.07 -9.34 -11.49
CA TYR A 51 11.54 -10.60 -10.92
C TYR A 51 11.29 -11.78 -11.87
N VAL A 52 11.98 -11.78 -13.01
CA VAL A 52 11.89 -12.84 -14.03
C VAL A 52 13.11 -13.78 -13.93
N GLY A 53 12.91 -15.09 -14.04
CA GLY A 53 13.99 -16.09 -14.08
C GLY A 53 14.14 -16.97 -12.82
N LYS A 54 15.09 -17.91 -12.84
CA LYS A 54 15.33 -18.83 -11.71
C LYS A 54 15.79 -18.03 -10.48
N GLY A 55 15.15 -18.28 -9.33
CA GLY A 55 15.50 -17.66 -8.05
C GLY A 55 14.94 -16.25 -7.82
N SER A 56 14.36 -15.61 -8.85
CA SER A 56 13.79 -14.26 -8.73
C SER A 56 12.61 -14.19 -7.75
N TYR A 57 11.76 -15.21 -7.71
CA TYR A 57 10.65 -15.30 -6.76
C TYR A 57 11.12 -15.32 -5.30
N LYS A 58 12.20 -16.05 -5.01
CA LYS A 58 12.82 -16.07 -3.67
C LYS A 58 13.34 -14.68 -3.29
N ALA A 59 13.97 -13.97 -4.24
CA ALA A 59 14.45 -12.60 -4.03
C ALA A 59 13.30 -11.59 -3.81
N PHE A 60 12.20 -11.73 -4.54
CA PHE A 60 10.97 -10.96 -4.32
C PHE A 60 10.42 -11.18 -2.90
N MET A 61 10.34 -12.44 -2.47
CA MET A 61 9.80 -12.77 -1.14
C MET A 61 10.69 -12.26 -0.01
N LYS A 62 12.03 -12.38 -0.14
CA LYS A 62 12.98 -11.78 0.82
C LYS A 62 12.77 -10.27 0.96
N SER A 63 12.67 -9.56 -0.17
CA SER A 63 12.43 -8.11 -0.19
C SER A 63 11.10 -7.73 0.48
N ARG A 64 10.08 -8.59 0.36
CA ARG A 64 8.78 -8.41 1.00
C ARG A 64 8.86 -8.63 2.51
N LEU A 65 9.54 -9.68 2.96
CA LEU A 65 9.71 -10.00 4.38
C LEU A 65 10.48 -8.90 5.11
N VAL A 66 11.59 -8.41 4.55
CA VAL A 66 12.38 -7.31 5.14
C VAL A 66 11.53 -6.04 5.33
N ARG A 67 10.57 -5.78 4.44
CA ARG A 67 9.67 -4.62 4.57
C ARG A 67 8.60 -4.81 5.65
N LEU A 68 8.19 -6.04 5.95
CA LEU A 68 7.14 -6.34 6.93
C LEU A 68 7.69 -6.47 8.36
N PHE A 69 8.92 -6.97 8.51
CA PHE A 69 9.50 -7.33 9.79
C PHE A 69 10.01 -6.21 10.72
N PRO A 70 10.05 -4.90 10.36
CA PRO A 70 10.27 -3.87 11.37
C PRO A 70 8.96 -3.27 11.92
N ALA A 71 7.78 -3.77 11.49
CA ALA A 71 6.48 -3.21 11.85
C ALA A 71 5.60 -4.11 12.76
N TYR A 72 6.07 -5.31 13.08
CA TYR A 72 5.50 -6.24 14.06
C TYR A 72 6.58 -6.60 15.08
#